data_AF-A0A2Z4G656-F1
#
_entry.id   AF-A0A2Z4G656-F1
#
_cell.length_a   1.000
_cell.length_b   1.000
_cell.length_c   1.000
_cell.angle_alpha   90.00
_cell.angle_beta   90.00
_cell.angle_gamma   90.00
#
_symmetry.space_group_name_H-M   'P 1'
#
loop_
_entity.id
_entity.type
_entity.pdbx_description
1 polymer ?
#
loop_
_entity_poly.entity_id
_entity_poly.type
_entity_poly.pdbx_seq_one_letter_code
_entity_poly.pdbx_strand_id
1 'polypeptide(L)' 'MAAPLGNRLQSMLQAAVQSVHWTYSLFWQLCPQQVILVWGDGYYNGAIKTRKTVQPM' A
#
# COMPACT_ATOMS: atom_id res chain seq x y z
N MET A 1 -13.08 6.49 21.00
CA MET A 1 -11.79 5.83 20.75
C MET A 1 -11.31 6.23 19.37
N ALA A 2 -10.24 7.02 19.27
CA ALA A 2 -9.66 7.35 17.97
C ALA A 2 -8.92 6.11 17.45
N ALA A 3 -9.37 5.56 16.32
CA ALA A 3 -8.61 4.50 15.65
C ALA A 3 -7.21 5.06 15.34
N PRO A 4 -6.13 4.28 15.54
CA PRO A 4 -4.79 4.73 15.22
C PRO A 4 -4.76 5.22 13.76
N LEU A 5 -4.14 6.38 13.51
CA LEU A 5 -4.16 7.07 12.20
C LEU A 5 -3.74 6.17 11.03
N GLY A 6 -2.87 5.18 11.29
CA GLY A 6 -2.47 4.16 10.32
C GLY A 6 -3.63 3.34 9.76
N ASN A 7 -4.67 3.08 10.55
CA ASN A 7 -5.84 2.33 10.11
C ASN A 7 -6.71 3.14 9.12
N ARG A 8 -6.74 4.47 9.26
CA ARG A 8 -7.55 5.35 8.40
C ARG A 8 -6.93 5.55 7.03
N LEU A 9 -5.63 5.82 6.96
CA LEU A 9 -4.92 6.00 5.68
C LEU A 9 -4.99 4.72 4.84
N GLN A 10 -4.70 3.57 5.45
CA GLN A 10 -4.82 2.28 4.79
C GLN A 10 -6.23 2.02 4.26
N SER A 11 -7.27 2.35 5.05
CA SER A 11 -8.67 2.21 4.62
C SER A 11 -9.01 3.11 3.42
N MET A 12 -8.47 4.33 3.38
CA MET A 12 -8.64 5.24 2.24
C MET A 12 -7.91 4.73 0.99
N LEU A 13 -6.69 4.24 1.15
CA LEU A 13 -5.89 3.66 0.06
C LEU A 13 -6.57 2.43 -0.53
N GLN A 14 -7.14 1.57 0.33
CA GLN A 14 -7.97 0.44 -0.08
C GLN A 14 -9.22 0.89 -0.84
N ALA A 15 -9.98 1.87 -0.31
CA ALA A 15 -11.19 2.35 -0.96
C ALA A 15 -10.91 2.93 -2.35
N ALA A 16 -9.79 3.62 -2.53
CA ALA A 16 -9.37 4.19 -3.81
C ALA A 16 -9.07 3.11 -4.87
N VAL A 17 -8.32 2.07 -4.52
CA VAL A 17 -8.02 0.99 -5.49
C VAL A 17 -9.26 0.15 -5.81
N GLN A 18 -10.16 -0.03 -4.85
CA GLN A 18 -11.39 -0.78 -5.04
C GLN A 18 -12.38 -0.02 -5.93
N SER A 19 -12.50 1.31 -5.78
CA SER A 19 -13.42 2.12 -6.57
C SER A 19 -12.96 2.34 -8.01
N VAL A 20 -11.65 2.48 -8.24
CA VAL A 20 -11.08 2.72 -9.57
C VAL A 20 -10.61 1.41 -10.24
N HIS A 21 -10.69 0.28 -9.53
CA HIS A 21 -10.18 -1.03 -9.98
C HIS A 21 -8.69 -1.00 -10.37
N TRP A 22 -7.88 -0.28 -9.60
CA TRP A 22 -6.43 -0.24 -9.78
C TRP A 22 -5.72 -1.39 -9.05
N THR A 23 -4.52 -1.71 -9.53
CA THR A 23 -3.67 -2.78 -9.00
C THR A 23 -3.03 -2.40 -7.67
N TYR A 24 -2.73 -1.12 -7.46
CA TYR A 24 -2.17 -0.62 -6.20
C TYR A 24 -2.40 0.89 -6.03
N SER A 25 -2.23 1.38 -4.80
CA SER A 25 -2.15 2.80 -4.44
C SER A 25 -0.97 3.03 -3.50
N LEU A 26 -0.33 4.19 -3.63
CA LEU A 26 0.83 4.59 -2.82
C LEU A 26 0.60 5.96 -2.22
N PHE A 27 1.03 6.13 -0.97
CA PHE A 27 1.09 7.40 -0.30
C PHE A 27 2.55 7.79 -0.03
N TRP A 28 2.93 8.94 -0.59
CA TRP A 28 4.23 9.55 -0.38
C TRP A 28 4.11 10.67 0.65
N GLN A 29 4.88 10.59 1.72
CA GLN A 29 4.91 11.59 2.79
C GLN A 29 6.09 12.54 2.59
N LEU A 30 5.90 13.84 2.86
CA LEU A 30 7.00 14.79 2.93
C LEU A 30 7.87 14.49 4.17
N CYS A 31 9.18 14.40 3.97
CA CYS A 31 10.11 14.38 5.08
C CYS A 31 10.22 15.80 5.68
N PRO A 32 9.99 16.00 6.99
CA PRO A 32 10.04 17.35 7.57
C PRO A 32 11.41 18.01 7.48
N GLN A 33 12.48 17.20 7.41
CA GLN A 33 13.86 17.66 7.48
C GLN A 33 14.50 17.85 6.09
N GLN A 34 13.91 17.26 5.07
CA GLN A 34 14.45 17.22 3.71
C GLN A 34 13.25 17.33 2.78
N VAL A 35 13.24 18.27 1.82
CA VAL A 35 12.13 18.45 0.86
C VAL A 35 12.11 17.31 -0.17
N ILE A 36 11.99 16.09 0.33
CA ILE A 36 11.96 14.83 -0.38
C ILE A 36 10.71 14.07 0.04
N LEU A 37 10.21 13.27 -0.88
CA LEU A 37 9.10 12.36 -0.64
C LEU A 37 9.64 11.01 -0.19
N VAL A 38 9.16 10.53 0.95
CA VAL A 38 9.47 9.20 1.48
C VAL A 38 8.24 8.32 1.43
N TRP A 39 8.45 7.01 1.38
CA TRP A 39 7.36 6.05 1.46
C TRP A 39 6.59 6.23 2.77
N GLY A 40 5.28 6.51 2.68
CA GLY A 40 4.39 6.59 3.83
C GLY A 40 3.60 5.31 4.02
N ASP A 41 2.78 4.96 3.02
CA ASP A 41 1.91 3.78 3.07
C ASP A 41 1.54 3.32 1.64
N GLY A 42 0.95 2.14 1.50
CA GLY A 42 0.48 1.63 0.22
C GLY A 42 -0.49 0.47 0.37
N TYR A 43 -1.36 0.29 -0.62
CA TYR A 43 -2.27 -0.84 -0.69
C TYR A 43 -2.14 -1.54 -2.04
N TYR A 44 -2.01 -2.87 -2.01
CA TYR A 44 -1.96 -3.72 -3.21
C TYR A 44 -3.27 -4.50 -3.36
N ASN A 45 -3.91 -4.37 -4.52
CA ASN A 45 -5.19 -4.99 -4.89
C ASN A 45 -5.05 -5.95 -6.10
N GLY A 46 -3.82 -6.18 -6.57
CA GLY A 46 -3.57 -7.09 -7.68
C GLY A 46 -3.63 -8.56 -7.30
N ALA A 47 -3.73 -9.43 -8.31
CA ALA A 47 -3.60 -10.87 -8.11
C ALA A 47 -2.19 -11.20 -7.62
N ILE A 48 -2.06 -11.87 -6.48
CA ILE A 48 -0.79 -12.42 -6.00
C ILE A 48 -0.59 -13.77 -6.69
N LYS A 49 0.26 -13.79 -7.73
CA LYS A 49 0.65 -15.04 -8.38
C LYS A 49 1.88 -15.60 -7.67
N THR A 50 1.72 -16.66 -6.89
CA THR A 50 2.84 -17.41 -6.33
C THR A 50 3.24 -18.52 -7.30
N ARG A 51 4.54 -18.64 -7.60
CA ARG A 51 5.11 -19.79 -8.32
C ARG A 51 5.69 -20.75 -7.29
N LYS A 52 5.24 -22.01 -7.28
CA LYS A 52 5.88 -23.04 -6.47
C LYS A 52 7.31 -23.28 -6.98
N THR A 53 8.30 -23.07 -6.12
CA THR A 53 9.68 -23.51 -6.37
C THR A 53 9.76 -25.01 -6.10
N VAL A 54 9.76 -25.81 -7.16
CA VAL A 54 10.11 -27.23 -7.04
C VAL A 54 11.62 -27.28 -6.89
N GLN A 55 12.12 -27.69 -5.72
CA GLN A 55 13.54 -28.02 -5.60
C GLN A 55 13.79 -29.30 -6.39
N PRO A 56 14.73 -29.31 -7.35
CA PRO A 56 15.17 -30.56 -7.97
C PRO A 56 15.80 -31.44 -6.89
N MET A 57 15.33 -32.70 -6.82
CA MET A 57 15.92 -33.75 -5.99
C MET A 57 17.29 -34.16 -6.51
#